data_AF-A0A645IHS8-F1
#
_entry.id   AF-A0A645IHS8-F1
#
_cell.length_a   1.000
_cell.length_b   1.000
_cell.length_c   1.000
_cell.angle_alpha   90.00
_cell.angle_beta   90.00
_cell.angle_gamma   90.00
#
_symmetry.space_group_name_H-M   'P 1'
#
loop_
_entity.id
_entity.type
_entity.pdbx_description
1 polymer ?
#
loop_
_entity_poly.entity_id
_entity_poly.type
_entity_poly.pdbx_seq_one_letter_code
_entity_poly.pdbx_strand_id
1 'polypeptide(L)'
;MDDCSDVVTLVKPQFEAGREKVGKNGVVRDKQVHFEVIRNAVGFARNMGFHILGLSHSPIKGPEGNIEFLMHLGVGDAKAKLAIPAEEACILQLTELAHSAL
;
A
#
# COMPACT_ATOMS: atom_id res chain seq x y z
N MET A 1 30.54 0.48 -3.44
CA MET A 1 29.34 0.55 -4.30
C MET A 1 28.18 0.65 -3.35
N ASP A 2 27.66 1.87 -3.17
CA ASP A 2 26.41 2.09 -2.45
C ASP A 2 25.29 1.89 -3.48
N ASP A 3 24.98 0.63 -3.80
CA ASP A 3 23.98 0.32 -4.81
C ASP A 3 22.59 0.52 -4.20
N CYS A 4 22.01 1.71 -4.36
CA CYS A 4 20.59 1.93 -4.11
C CYS A 4 19.78 1.12 -5.13
N SER A 5 18.96 0.20 -4.63
CA SER A 5 18.07 -0.64 -5.44
C SER A 5 16.62 -0.35 -5.12
N ASP A 6 15.76 -0.41 -6.13
CA ASP A 6 14.33 -0.11 -6.00
C ASP A 6 13.48 -1.37 -6.17
N VAL A 7 12.38 -1.42 -5.42
CA VAL A 7 11.35 -2.45 -5.53
C VAL A 7 9.99 -1.77 -5.66
N VAL A 8 9.19 -2.17 -6.65
CA VAL A 8 7.78 -1.80 -6.73
C VAL A 8 6.95 -3.02 -6.41
N THR A 9 6.10 -2.90 -5.39
CA THR A 9 5.24 -3.99 -4.90
C THR A 9 3.78 -3.67 -5.16
N LEU A 10 3.01 -4.71 -5.48
CA LEU A 10 1.56 -4.63 -5.64
C LEU A 10 0.91 -5.20 -4.38
N VAL A 11 0.30 -4.32 -3.59
CA VAL A 11 -0.40 -4.65 -2.35
C VAL A 11 -1.86 -4.98 -2.68
N LYS A 12 -2.30 -6.18 -2.29
CA LYS A 12 -3.60 -6.74 -2.64
C LYS A 12 -4.45 -6.96 -1.39
N PRO A 13 -5.39 -6.06 -1.05
CA PRO A 13 -6.13 -6.12 0.21
C PRO A 13 -6.81 -7.45 0.49
N GLN A 14 -7.29 -8.17 -0.52
CA GLN A 14 -7.94 -9.48 -0.37
C GLN A 14 -7.03 -10.59 0.16
N PHE A 15 -5.71 -10.41 0.11
CA PHE A 15 -4.74 -11.37 0.66
C PHE A 15 -4.09 -10.89 1.96
N GLU A 16 -4.08 -9.57 2.19
CA GLU A 16 -3.49 -8.95 3.37
C GLU A 16 -4.50 -8.71 4.50
N ALA A 17 -5.77 -8.52 4.16
CA ALA A 17 -6.83 -8.34 5.14
C ALA A 17 -7.17 -9.67 5.83
N GLY A 18 -7.53 -9.61 7.11
CA GLY A 18 -8.08 -10.75 7.84
C GLY A 18 -9.30 -11.34 7.14
N ARG A 19 -9.52 -12.66 7.25
CA ARG A 19 -10.60 -13.38 6.54
C ARG A 19 -11.98 -12.77 6.81
N GLU A 20 -12.19 -12.21 7.99
CA GLU A 20 -13.42 -11.54 8.42
C GLU A 20 -13.68 -10.20 7.71
N LYS A 21 -12.65 -9.59 7.13
CA LYS A 21 -12.72 -8.31 6.39
C LYS A 21 -12.89 -8.50 4.88
N VAL A 22 -12.85 -9.75 4.40
CA VAL A 22 -13.02 -10.08 2.99
C VAL A 22 -14.49 -10.41 2.72
N GLY A 23 -15.12 -9.65 1.83
CA GLY A 23 -16.54 -9.78 1.49
C GLY A 23 -16.84 -10.94 0.55
N LYS A 24 -18.08 -10.96 0.03
CA LYS A 24 -18.52 -11.92 -1.00
C LYS A 24 -17.57 -11.88 -2.21
N ASN A 25 -17.33 -13.05 -2.80
CA ASN A 25 -16.44 -13.24 -3.95
C ASN A 25 -14.98 -12.81 -3.71
N GLY A 26 -14.53 -12.72 -2.46
CA GLY A 26 -13.14 -12.36 -2.17
C GLY A 26 -12.83 -10.87 -2.38
N VAL A 27 -13.84 -10.00 -2.30
CA VAL A 27 -13.69 -8.57 -2.57
C VAL A 27 -13.67 -7.76 -1.28
N VAL A 28 -12.65 -6.94 -1.12
CA VAL A 28 -12.57 -5.93 -0.07
C VAL A 28 -13.12 -4.62 -0.63
N ARG A 29 -14.16 -4.08 0.03
CA ARG A 29 -14.83 -2.84 -0.38
C ARG A 29 -14.74 -1.74 0.67
N ASP A 30 -14.41 -2.11 1.91
CA ASP A 30 -14.34 -1.13 2.98
C ASP A 30 -13.04 -0.33 2.85
N LYS A 31 -13.19 0.98 2.69
CA LYS A 31 -12.09 1.94 2.62
C LYS A 31 -11.20 1.88 3.86
N GLN A 32 -11.78 1.68 5.04
CA GLN A 32 -11.02 1.56 6.27
C GLN A 32 -10.11 0.32 6.25
N VAL A 33 -10.58 -0.78 5.65
CA VAL A 33 -9.76 -1.99 5.47
C VAL A 33 -8.59 -1.72 4.52
N HIS A 34 -8.82 -1.00 3.41
CA HIS A 34 -7.71 -0.62 2.51
C HIS A 34 -6.68 0.24 3.21
N PHE A 35 -7.12 1.22 3.99
CA PHE A 35 -6.25 2.09 4.78
C PHE A 35 -5.39 1.26 5.75
N GLU A 36 -6.00 0.35 6.51
CA GLU A 36 -5.30 -0.53 7.45
C GLU A 36 -4.29 -1.45 6.75
N VAL A 37 -4.65 -2.03 5.60
CA VAL A 37 -3.75 -2.87 4.82
C VAL A 37 -2.52 -2.10 4.38
N ILE A 38 -2.69 -0.89 3.80
CA ILE A 38 -1.55 -0.09 3.33
C ILE A 38 -0.68 0.35 4.52
N ARG A 39 -1.30 0.79 5.61
CA ARG A 39 -0.59 1.17 6.84
C ARG A 39 0.23 0.01 7.40
N ASN A 40 -0.33 -1.21 7.42
CA ASN A 40 0.38 -2.40 7.88
C ASN A 40 1.52 -2.77 6.94
N ALA A 41 1.31 -2.71 5.62
CA ALA A 41 2.35 -2.98 4.62
C ALA A 41 3.53 -1.98 4.73
N VAL A 42 3.24 -0.69 4.91
CA VAL A 42 4.24 0.36 5.14
C VAL A 42 5.02 0.11 6.43
N GLY A 43 4.31 -0.19 7.53
CA GLY A 43 4.94 -0.51 8.80
C GLY A 43 5.85 -1.74 8.70
N PHE A 44 5.39 -2.79 8.02
CA PHE A 44 6.17 -4.00 7.77
C PHE A 44 7.42 -3.74 6.95
N ALA A 45 7.31 -3.04 5.82
CA ALA A 45 8.44 -2.71 4.95
C ALA A 45 9.52 -1.92 5.71
N ARG A 46 9.12 -0.95 6.55
CA ARG A 46 10.07 -0.22 7.40
C ARG A 46 10.75 -1.09 8.44
N ASN A 47 10.01 -1.98 9.10
CA ASN A 47 10.59 -2.91 10.07
C ASN A 47 11.62 -3.85 9.42
N MET A 48 11.45 -4.13 8.13
CA MET A 48 12.40 -4.89 7.31
C MET A 48 13.58 -4.05 6.79
N GLY A 49 13.62 -2.74 7.08
CA GLY A 49 14.71 -1.84 6.71
C GLY A 49 14.53 -1.14 5.36
N PHE A 50 13.36 -1.23 4.72
CA PHE A 50 13.08 -0.52 3.47
C PHE A 50 12.71 0.95 3.71
N HIS A 51 13.03 1.78 2.72
CA HIS A 51 12.56 3.16 2.64
C HIS A 51 11.29 3.23 1.81
N ILE A 52 10.26 3.93 2.30
CA ILE A 52 9.03 4.18 1.53
C ILE A 52 9.27 5.40 0.65
N LEU A 53 9.39 5.19 -0.65
CA LEU A 53 9.65 6.22 -1.65
C LEU A 53 8.36 6.78 -2.26
N GLY A 54 7.31 5.95 -2.32
CA GLY A 54 6.02 6.37 -2.86
C GLY A 54 4.92 5.34 -2.66
N LEU A 55 3.68 5.83 -2.69
CA LEU A 55 2.47 5.03 -2.68
C LEU A 55 1.53 5.51 -3.79
N SER A 56 0.83 4.58 -4.42
CA SER A 56 -0.20 4.88 -5.41
C SER A 56 -1.25 3.77 -5.45
N HIS A 57 -2.30 3.92 -6.24
CA HIS A 57 -3.22 2.83 -6.54
C HIS A 57 -2.91 2.27 -7.93
N SER A 58 -3.22 0.99 -8.14
CA SER A 58 -3.20 0.40 -9.47
C SER A 58 -4.20 1.15 -10.36
N PRO A 59 -3.87 1.42 -11.64
CA PRO A 59 -4.81 2.04 -12.57
C PRO A 59 -5.95 1.10 -12.99
N ILE A 60 -5.84 -0.20 -12.67
CA ILE A 60 -6.84 -1.21 -12.95
C ILE A 60 -7.21 -1.98 -11.69
N LYS A 61 -8.46 -2.45 -11.61
CA LYS A 61 -8.91 -3.38 -10.57
C LYS A 61 -8.37 -4.79 -10.84
N GLY A 62 -8.20 -5.57 -9.77
CA GLY A 62 -7.96 -7.00 -9.88
C GLY A 62 -9.16 -7.73 -10.53
N PRO A 63 -9.01 -9.00 -10.92
CA PRO A 63 -10.04 -9.74 -11.69
C PRO A 63 -11.43 -9.73 -11.06
N GLU A 64 -11.51 -9.87 -9.74
CA GLU A 64 -12.77 -9.85 -8.96
C GLU A 64 -13.25 -8.44 -8.59
N GLY A 65 -12.57 -7.38 -9.08
CA GLY A 65 -12.91 -5.99 -8.81
C GLY A 65 -12.27 -5.40 -7.55
N ASN A 66 -11.24 -6.04 -6.98
CA ASN A 66 -10.49 -5.45 -5.86
C ASN A 66 -9.70 -4.22 -6.31
N ILE A 67 -9.72 -3.16 -5.50
CA ILE A 67 -8.76 -2.06 -5.62
C ILE A 67 -7.42 -2.56 -5.10
N GLU A 68 -6.36 -2.43 -5.90
CA GLU A 68 -5.00 -2.85 -5.56
C GLU A 68 -4.09 -1.61 -5.48
N PHE A 69 -3.03 -1.67 -4.68
CA PHE A 69 -2.16 -0.52 -4.41
C PHE A 69 -0.71 -0.80 -4.81
N LEU A 70 0.02 0.24 -5.15
CA LEU A 70 1.44 0.18 -5.50
C LEU A 70 2.26 0.84 -4.39
N MET A 71 3.34 0.19 -3.99
CA MET A 71 4.30 0.74 -3.04
C MET A 71 5.71 0.65 -3.61
N HIS A 72 6.36 1.80 -3.72
CA HIS A 72 7.73 1.96 -4.18
C HIS A 72 8.66 2.03 -2.98
N LEU A 73 9.60 1.09 -2.93
CA LEU A 73 10.55 0.89 -1.86
C LEU A 73 11.97 1.09 -2.35
N GLY A 74 12.81 1.68 -1.51
CA GLY A 74 14.26 1.76 -1.71
C GLY A 74 15.00 0.85 -0.74
N VAL A 75 16.10 0.26 -1.20
CA VAL A 75 17.04 -0.59 -0.45
C VAL A 75 18.40 0.10 -0.41
N GLY A 76 19.05 0.12 0.75
CA GLY A 76 20.33 0.79 0.96
C GLY A 76 20.15 2.20 1.52
N ASP A 77 21.21 3.01 1.52
CA ASP A 77 21.23 4.34 2.16
C ASP A 77 20.49 5.40 1.31
N ALA A 78 19.20 5.16 1.04
CA ALA A 78 18.36 6.08 0.30
C ALA A 78 17.74 7.13 1.24
N LYS A 79 18.16 8.39 1.07
CA LYS A 79 17.58 9.54 1.75
C LYS A 79 16.20 9.90 1.18
N ALA A 80 15.19 9.08 1.46
CA ALA A 80 13.79 9.47 1.39
C ALA A 80 13.01 8.66 2.41
N LYS A 81 12.76 9.27 3.57
CA LYS A 81 11.87 8.73 4.59
C LYS A 81 10.59 9.54 4.49
N LEU A 82 9.47 8.93 4.12
CA LEU A 82 8.21 9.49 4.56
C LEU A 82 8.24 9.51 6.10
N ALA A 83 7.89 10.63 6.74
CA ALA A 83 7.80 10.70 8.20
C ALA A 83 6.48 10.06 8.65
N ILE A 84 6.47 9.33 9.79
CA ILE A 84 5.29 8.62 10.33
C ILE A 84 4.01 9.47 10.35
N PRO A 85 4.03 10.78 10.70
CA PRO A 85 2.83 11.63 10.64
C PRO A 85 2.38 11.98 9.21
N ALA A 86 3.31 12.04 8.26
CA ALA A 86 3.00 12.34 6.85
C ALA A 86 2.37 11.14 6.14
N GLU A 87 2.68 9.91 6.56
CA GLU A 87 2.16 8.70 5.94
C GLU A 87 0.67 8.48 6.18
N GLU A 88 0.18 8.65 7.40
CA GLU A 88 -1.25 8.39 7.68
C GLU A 88 -2.14 9.29 6.82
N ALA A 89 -1.79 10.58 6.67
CA ALA A 89 -2.51 11.50 5.81
C ALA A 89 -2.38 11.12 4.32
N CYS A 90 -1.18 10.74 3.86
CA CYS A 90 -0.97 10.27 2.49
C CYS A 90 -1.76 8.99 2.18
N ILE A 91 -1.80 8.03 3.12
CA ILE A 91 -2.54 6.78 2.95
C ILE A 91 -4.05 7.07 2.92
N LEU A 92 -4.55 7.94 3.81
CA LEU A 92 -5.95 8.38 3.77
C LEU A 92 -6.29 8.99 2.40
N GLN A 93 -5.52 9.98 1.95
CA GLN A 93 -5.72 10.61 0.63
C GLN A 93 -5.66 9.61 -0.52
N LEU A 94 -4.70 8.67 -0.48
CA LEU A 94 -4.59 7.61 -1.47
C LEU A 94 -5.84 6.73 -1.49
N THR A 95 -6.32 6.31 -0.32
CA THR A 95 -7.55 5.50 -0.25
C THR A 95 -8.77 6.26 -0.76
N GLU A 96 -8.93 7.55 -0.44
CA GLU A 96 -10.02 8.37 -0.99
C GLU A 96 -9.94 8.47 -2.52
N LEU A 97 -8.74 8.74 -3.04
CA LEU A 97 -8.50 8.86 -4.46
C LEU A 97 -8.83 7.56 -5.19
N ALA A 98 -8.34 6.43 -4.68
CA ALA A 98 -8.56 5.12 -5.29
C ALA A 98 -10.04 4.74 -5.31
N HIS A 99 -10.78 5.02 -4.23
CA HIS A 99 -12.23 4.77 -4.16
C HIS A 99 -13.05 5.68 -5.07
N SER A 100 -12.56 6.89 -5.33
CA SER A 100 -13.23 7.85 -6.23
C SER A 100 -12.95 7.55 -7.71
N ALA A 101 -11.78 6.97 -8.02
CA ALA A 101 -11.32 6.74 -9.38
C ALA A 101 -11.76 5.39 -9.97
N LEU A 102 -12.14 4.41 -9.15
CA LEU A 102 -12.27 3.00 -9.55
C LEU A 102 -13.63 2.37 -9.22
#